data_AF-A0A945HGV5-F1
#
_entry.id   AF-A0A945HGV5-F1
#
_cell.length_a   1.000
_cell.length_b   1.000
_cell.length_c   1.000
_cell.angle_alpha   90.00
_cell.angle_beta   90.00
_cell.angle_gamma   90.00
#
_symmetry.space_group_name_H-M   'P 1'
#
loop_
_entity.id
_entity.type
_entity.pdbx_description
1 polymer ?
#
loop_
_entity_poly.entity_id
_entity_poly.type
_entity_poly.pdbx_seq_one_letter_code
_entity_poly.pdbx_strand_id
1 'polypeptide(L)'
;MKKQIMILGLLLLATMGFAQTQFSLNTSTFNGIDIGSYSKPTFIDLDNDGLLDMLVGEESGNINHYEQDYSNSSSFSLITDSFNSIDVGSHSAPTFADLDDDGLLDMLIGKDNGRIYHYEQDEINSLSFTLITEYFNSIDVGDYSAPTFTDIDGDGLLDLLVGENDGNINHYEQNIVTPTTFDYITSSFNGIDIGYRSTPTFADLDDDGLLDMLVGEESGNINHYEQD
;
A
#
# COMPACT_ATOMS: atom_id res chain seq x y z
N MET A 1 -35.85 -6.45 -57.92
CA MET A 1 -34.57 -5.73 -57.77
C MET A 1 -34.16 -5.79 -56.30
N LYS A 2 -33.07 -6.52 -56.00
CA LYS A 2 -32.57 -6.74 -54.63
C LYS A 2 -32.03 -5.42 -54.07
N LYS A 3 -32.51 -5.00 -52.89
CA LYS A 3 -31.89 -3.92 -52.10
C LYS A 3 -30.62 -4.46 -51.45
N GLN A 4 -29.48 -3.85 -51.76
CA GLN A 4 -28.21 -4.11 -51.09
C GLN A 4 -28.32 -3.68 -49.61
N ILE A 5 -27.95 -4.59 -48.72
CA ILE A 5 -27.68 -4.32 -47.31
C ILE A 5 -26.23 -3.87 -47.26
N MET A 6 -25.99 -2.63 -46.84
CA MET A 6 -24.65 -2.11 -46.55
C MET A 6 -24.46 -2.21 -45.04
N ILE A 7 -23.79 -3.27 -44.59
CA ILE A 7 -23.32 -3.37 -43.21
C ILE A 7 -22.08 -2.48 -43.13
N LEU A 8 -22.23 -1.34 -42.45
CA LEU A 8 -21.09 -0.53 -42.03
C LEU A 8 -20.46 -1.27 -40.84
N GLY A 9 -19.37 -2.00 -41.09
CA GLY A 9 -18.56 -2.56 -40.02
C GLY A 9 -17.87 -1.41 -39.30
N LEU A 10 -18.37 -1.05 -38.12
CA LEU A 10 -17.67 -0.17 -37.20
C LEU A 10 -16.50 -0.97 -36.63
N LEU A 11 -15.30 -0.75 -37.19
CA LEU A 11 -14.06 -1.25 -36.61
C LEU A 11 -13.85 -0.48 -35.30
N LEU A 12 -14.19 -1.09 -34.18
CA LEU A 12 -13.80 -0.60 -32.86
C LEU A 12 -12.28 -0.79 -32.77
N LEU A 13 -11.52 0.25 -33.11
CA LEU A 13 -10.13 0.35 -32.69
C LEU A 13 -10.17 0.49 -31.17
N ALA A 14 -10.01 -0.62 -30.46
CA ALA A 14 -9.57 -0.57 -29.08
C ALA A 14 -8.26 0.23 -29.11
N THR A 15 -8.28 1.43 -28.55
CA THR A 15 -7.05 2.14 -28.24
C THR A 15 -6.37 1.28 -27.21
N MET A 16 -5.38 0.48 -27.62
CA MET A 16 -4.35 0.02 -26.70
C MET A 16 -3.75 1.29 -26.12
N GLY A 17 -4.17 1.65 -24.91
CA GLY A 17 -3.49 2.67 -24.14
C GLY A 17 -2.06 2.18 -24.02
N PHE A 18 -1.12 2.93 -24.57
CA PHE A 18 0.28 2.64 -24.27
C PHE A 18 0.44 2.89 -22.77
N ALA A 19 0.75 1.85 -22.00
CA ALA A 19 1.18 2.01 -20.62
C ALA A 19 2.37 2.98 -20.62
N GLN A 20 2.22 4.09 -19.91
CA GLN A 20 3.30 5.07 -19.78
C GLN A 20 4.17 4.65 -18.60
N THR A 21 5.19 3.85 -18.87
CA THR A 21 6.14 3.32 -17.87
C THR A 21 7.19 4.34 -17.39
N GLN A 22 7.08 5.60 -17.84
CA GLN A 22 8.03 6.65 -17.49
C GLN A 22 7.45 7.61 -16.45
N PHE A 23 8.07 7.62 -15.28
CA PHE A 23 7.83 8.61 -14.24
C PHE A 23 8.57 9.92 -14.56
N SER A 24 7.87 11.04 -14.43
CA SER A 24 8.48 12.38 -14.46
C SER A 24 8.07 13.14 -13.22
N LEU A 25 9.02 13.82 -12.59
CA LEU A 25 8.75 14.62 -11.40
C LEU A 25 7.91 15.85 -11.79
N ASN A 26 6.64 15.88 -11.36
CA ASN A 26 5.77 17.04 -11.54
C ASN A 26 5.98 18.10 -10.43
N THR A 27 6.13 17.67 -9.19
CA THR A 27 6.37 18.53 -8.01
C THR A 27 7.10 17.74 -6.92
N SER A 28 7.96 18.40 -6.14
CA SER A 28 8.60 17.83 -4.95
C SER A 28 7.75 17.94 -3.68
N THR A 29 6.60 18.63 -3.76
CA THR A 29 5.63 18.80 -2.66
C THR A 29 4.23 18.64 -3.24
N PHE A 30 3.66 17.44 -3.12
CA PHE A 30 2.32 17.11 -3.64
C PHE A 30 1.26 17.94 -2.90
N ASN A 31 0.41 18.69 -3.62
CA ASN A 31 -0.59 19.62 -3.04
C ASN A 31 -0.04 20.65 -2.03
N GLY A 32 1.28 20.89 -1.99
CA GLY A 32 1.90 21.69 -0.95
C GLY A 32 1.82 21.06 0.45
N ILE A 33 1.54 19.76 0.53
CA ILE A 33 1.52 18.97 1.76
C ILE A 33 2.97 18.77 2.22
N ASP A 34 3.23 19.16 3.46
CA ASP A 34 4.49 18.98 4.17
C ASP A 34 4.17 18.53 5.59
N ILE A 35 4.26 17.22 5.81
CA ILE A 35 4.08 16.59 7.12
C ILE A 35 5.43 16.42 7.86
N GLY A 36 6.52 16.96 7.32
CA GLY A 36 7.86 16.79 7.86
C GLY A 36 8.60 15.57 7.30
N SER A 37 9.24 14.80 8.18
CA SER A 37 10.14 13.71 7.79
C SER A 37 9.45 12.35 7.87
N TYR A 38 9.98 11.38 7.12
CA TYR A 38 9.51 10.00 7.13
C TYR A 38 8.06 9.81 6.69
N SER A 39 7.62 10.61 5.72
CA SER A 39 6.29 10.47 5.14
C SER A 39 6.08 9.10 4.49
N LYS A 40 5.03 8.39 4.91
CA LYS A 40 4.60 7.11 4.34
C LYS A 40 3.13 7.21 3.90
N PRO A 41 2.86 7.77 2.69
CA PRO A 41 1.50 7.87 2.17
C PRO A 41 0.98 6.51 1.71
N THR A 42 -0.29 6.23 1.99
CA THR A 42 -1.08 5.14 1.41
C THR A 42 -2.42 5.69 0.93
N PHE A 43 -2.96 5.11 -0.14
CA PHE A 43 -4.21 5.55 -0.78
C PHE A 43 -5.23 4.41 -0.76
N ILE A 44 -6.44 4.71 -0.33
CA ILE A 44 -7.57 3.77 -0.26
C ILE A 44 -8.87 4.57 -0.19
N ASP A 45 -10.00 4.03 -0.64
CA ASP A 45 -11.32 4.61 -0.38
C ASP A 45 -11.83 4.02 0.95
N LEU A 46 -11.60 4.72 2.07
CA LEU A 46 -11.85 4.20 3.43
C LEU A 46 -13.34 4.12 3.76
N ASP A 47 -14.12 5.10 3.29
CA ASP A 47 -15.55 5.23 3.60
C ASP A 47 -16.46 4.98 2.40
N ASN A 48 -15.89 4.47 1.30
CA ASN A 48 -16.58 4.01 0.10
C ASN A 48 -17.50 5.09 -0.50
N ASP A 49 -17.06 6.35 -0.42
CA ASP A 49 -17.75 7.49 -1.00
C ASP A 49 -17.36 7.73 -2.48
N GLY A 50 -16.34 7.00 -2.96
CA GLY A 50 -15.80 7.07 -4.32
C GLY A 50 -14.70 8.12 -4.51
N LEU A 51 -14.23 8.73 -3.44
CA LEU A 51 -13.06 9.60 -3.37
C LEU A 51 -11.92 8.81 -2.70
N LEU A 52 -10.68 9.07 -3.12
CA LEU A 52 -9.54 8.45 -2.46
C LEU A 52 -9.22 9.18 -1.16
N ASP A 53 -9.03 8.43 -0.09
CA ASP A 53 -8.33 8.87 1.10
C ASP A 53 -6.84 8.66 0.95
N MET A 54 -6.07 9.62 1.45
CA MET A 54 -4.63 9.52 1.60
C MET A 54 -4.27 9.58 3.08
N LEU A 55 -3.75 8.48 3.60
CA LEU A 55 -3.31 8.35 4.98
C LEU A 55 -1.79 8.45 4.97
N VAL A 56 -1.22 9.33 5.78
CA VAL A 56 0.22 9.59 5.76
C VAL A 56 0.79 9.39 7.15
N GLY A 57 1.56 8.31 7.29
CA GLY A 57 2.40 8.09 8.47
C GLY A 57 3.59 9.04 8.50
N GLU A 58 4.11 9.30 9.70
CA GLU A 58 5.16 10.30 9.95
C GLU A 58 6.10 9.90 11.09
N GLU A 59 7.21 10.63 11.23
CA GLU A 59 8.24 10.41 12.26
C GLU A 59 7.69 10.37 13.70
N SER A 60 6.65 11.17 13.99
CA SER A 60 6.07 11.26 15.33
C SER A 60 5.29 10.01 15.73
N GLY A 61 4.93 9.14 14.78
CA GLY A 61 4.06 7.98 15.01
C GLY A 61 2.57 8.25 14.79
N ASN A 62 2.17 9.49 14.52
CA ASN A 62 0.78 9.83 14.16
C ASN A 62 0.44 9.44 12.72
N ILE A 63 -0.84 9.52 12.36
CA ILE A 63 -1.30 9.39 10.97
C ILE A 63 -2.11 10.61 10.60
N ASN A 64 -1.74 11.27 9.50
CA ASN A 64 -2.51 12.34 8.89
C ASN A 64 -3.51 11.74 7.90
N HIS A 65 -4.70 12.31 7.79
CA HIS A 65 -5.75 11.88 6.87
C HIS A 65 -6.17 13.04 5.98
N TYR A 66 -6.05 12.82 4.68
CA TYR A 66 -6.53 13.72 3.63
C TYR A 66 -7.54 12.98 2.77
N GLU A 67 -8.48 13.70 2.19
CA GLU A 67 -9.49 13.17 1.26
C GLU A 67 -9.36 13.89 -0.07
N GLN A 68 -9.56 13.16 -1.17
CA GLN A 68 -9.52 13.69 -2.52
C GLN A 68 -10.72 14.62 -2.74
N ASP A 69 -10.51 15.85 -3.22
CA ASP A 69 -11.61 16.83 -3.34
C ASP A 69 -12.66 16.43 -4.40
N TYR A 70 -12.22 15.74 -5.45
CA TYR A 70 -13.04 15.28 -6.57
C TYR A 70 -12.47 14.01 -7.19
N SER A 71 -13.35 13.08 -7.59
CA SER A 71 -12.96 11.87 -8.31
C SER A 71 -12.12 12.18 -9.56
N ASN A 72 -11.05 11.41 -9.76
CA ASN A 72 -10.05 11.58 -10.82
C ASN A 72 -9.28 12.92 -10.78
N SER A 73 -9.19 13.57 -9.61
CA SER A 73 -8.34 14.73 -9.42
C SER A 73 -7.07 14.38 -8.65
N SER A 74 -6.06 15.22 -8.73
CA SER A 74 -4.88 15.15 -7.87
C SER A 74 -4.96 16.11 -6.70
N SER A 75 -6.15 16.60 -6.35
CA SER A 75 -6.37 17.60 -5.29
C SER A 75 -6.84 16.92 -4.01
N PHE A 76 -6.23 17.25 -2.88
CA PHE A 76 -6.52 16.65 -1.57
C PHE A 76 -6.63 17.71 -0.49
N SER A 77 -7.61 17.55 0.40
CA SER A 77 -7.84 18.41 1.57
C SER A 77 -7.58 17.64 2.87
N LEU A 78 -6.95 18.30 3.85
CA LEU A 78 -6.73 17.72 5.18
C LEU A 78 -8.07 17.54 5.91
N ILE A 79 -8.36 16.32 6.33
CA ILE A 79 -9.50 15.99 7.20
C ILE A 79 -9.06 16.10 8.67
N THR A 80 -7.93 15.47 9.03
CA THR A 80 -7.34 15.52 10.37
C THR A 80 -5.85 15.21 10.34
N ASP A 81 -5.07 15.82 11.23
CA ASP A 81 -3.63 15.55 11.41
C ASP A 81 -3.35 14.44 12.44
N SER A 82 -4.42 13.84 12.99
CA SER A 82 -4.36 12.84 14.06
C SER A 82 -5.48 11.81 13.90
N PHE A 83 -5.46 11.07 12.78
CA PHE A 83 -6.44 10.05 12.44
C PHE A 83 -6.62 9.05 13.59
N ASN A 84 -7.87 8.88 14.04
CA ASN A 84 -8.25 8.01 15.17
C ASN A 84 -7.47 8.24 16.48
N SER A 85 -6.78 9.38 16.64
CA SER A 85 -5.82 9.61 17.74
C SER A 85 -4.78 8.50 17.87
N ILE A 86 -4.43 7.86 16.75
CA ILE A 86 -3.43 6.80 16.68
C ILE A 86 -2.05 7.42 16.85
N ASP A 87 -1.29 6.84 17.77
CA ASP A 87 0.11 7.14 18.03
C ASP A 87 0.82 5.82 18.30
N VAL A 88 1.63 5.35 17.34
CA VAL A 88 2.45 4.14 17.49
C VAL A 88 3.81 4.43 18.15
N GLY A 89 4.06 5.68 18.55
CA GLY A 89 5.24 6.18 19.23
C GLY A 89 6.25 6.85 18.30
N SER A 90 6.59 6.23 17.16
CA SER A 90 7.50 6.84 16.18
C SER A 90 7.47 6.11 14.84
N HIS A 91 7.63 6.87 13.75
CA HIS A 91 7.78 6.39 12.36
C HIS A 91 6.65 5.48 11.89
N SER A 92 5.40 5.96 11.94
CA SER A 92 4.25 5.19 11.46
C SER A 92 4.35 4.89 9.96
N ALA A 93 4.06 3.65 9.59
CA ALA A 93 3.99 3.18 8.21
C ALA A 93 2.69 2.37 8.01
N PRO A 94 1.56 3.04 7.72
CA PRO A 94 0.26 2.37 7.60
C PRO A 94 0.10 1.62 6.26
N THR A 95 -0.56 0.47 6.31
CA THR A 95 -1.04 -0.30 5.17
C THR A 95 -2.38 -0.94 5.50
N PHE A 96 -3.18 -1.28 4.49
CA PHE A 96 -4.56 -1.75 4.65
C PHE A 96 -4.81 -3.02 3.85
N ALA A 97 -5.62 -3.92 4.39
CA ALA A 97 -6.18 -5.10 3.73
C ALA A 97 -7.41 -5.58 4.51
N ASP A 98 -8.27 -6.41 3.92
CA ASP A 98 -9.23 -7.21 4.69
C ASP A 98 -8.55 -8.55 4.98
N LEU A 99 -8.10 -8.75 6.22
CA LEU A 99 -7.27 -9.89 6.60
C LEU A 99 -8.07 -11.17 6.80
N ASP A 100 -9.35 -11.08 7.14
CA ASP A 100 -10.22 -12.23 7.43
C ASP A 100 -11.47 -12.37 6.56
N ASP A 101 -11.57 -11.58 5.48
CA ASP A 101 -12.66 -11.60 4.48
C ASP A 101 -14.03 -11.36 5.14
N ASP A 102 -14.06 -10.51 6.17
CA ASP A 102 -15.29 -10.13 6.87
C ASP A 102 -15.91 -8.82 6.33
N GLY A 103 -15.19 -8.14 5.45
CA GLY A 103 -15.57 -6.88 4.81
C GLY A 103 -15.17 -5.63 5.58
N LEU A 104 -14.53 -5.75 6.74
CA LEU A 104 -13.92 -4.66 7.49
C LEU A 104 -12.45 -4.52 7.08
N LEU A 105 -11.99 -3.27 6.97
CA LEU A 105 -10.58 -3.03 6.70
C LEU A 105 -9.75 -3.23 7.97
N ASP A 106 -8.68 -4.00 7.85
CA ASP A 106 -7.58 -4.02 8.79
C ASP A 106 -6.52 -3.02 8.38
N MET A 107 -5.98 -2.32 9.37
CA MET A 107 -4.83 -1.44 9.23
C MET A 107 -3.65 -2.00 10.02
N LEU A 108 -2.58 -2.34 9.30
CA LEU A 108 -1.28 -2.62 9.91
C LEU A 108 -0.42 -1.37 9.89
N ILE A 109 0.23 -1.06 11.01
CA ILE A 109 1.11 0.11 11.13
C ILE A 109 2.48 -0.35 11.59
N GLY A 110 3.44 -0.28 10.67
CA GLY A 110 4.86 -0.42 10.99
C GLY A 110 5.39 0.77 11.78
N LYS A 111 6.50 0.57 12.49
CA LYS A 111 7.10 1.57 13.37
C LYS A 111 8.61 1.39 13.55
N ASP A 112 9.22 2.36 14.22
CA ASP A 112 10.67 2.48 14.43
C ASP A 112 11.34 1.23 15.02
N ASN A 113 10.68 0.54 15.95
CA ASN A 113 11.23 -0.61 16.66
C ASN A 113 10.93 -1.98 16.00
N GLY A 114 10.58 -1.98 14.71
CA GLY A 114 10.40 -3.19 13.91
C GLY A 114 9.10 -3.95 14.18
N ARG A 115 8.29 -3.54 15.16
CA ARG A 115 6.98 -4.16 15.44
C ARG A 115 5.90 -3.63 14.51
N ILE A 116 4.75 -4.31 14.52
CA ILE A 116 3.59 -3.91 13.74
C ILE A 116 2.37 -3.85 14.67
N TYR A 117 1.67 -2.73 14.65
CA TYR A 117 0.38 -2.56 15.31
C TYR A 117 -0.73 -2.99 14.34
N HIS A 118 -1.82 -3.53 14.88
CA HIS A 118 -2.99 -3.96 14.11
C HIS A 118 -4.24 -3.31 14.67
N TYR A 119 -4.96 -2.63 13.80
CA TYR A 119 -6.28 -2.06 14.04
C TYR A 119 -7.27 -2.65 13.04
N GLU A 120 -8.53 -2.74 13.42
CA GLU A 120 -9.63 -3.20 12.58
C GLU A 120 -10.71 -2.11 12.54
N GLN A 121 -11.34 -1.93 11.39
CA GLN A 121 -12.42 -0.97 11.19
C GLN A 121 -13.65 -1.39 12.00
N ASP A 122 -14.29 -0.46 12.72
CA ASP A 122 -15.40 -0.81 13.62
C ASP A 122 -16.68 -1.21 12.87
N GLU A 123 -16.92 -0.59 11.72
CA GLU A 123 -18.07 -0.82 10.85
C GLU A 123 -17.67 -0.59 9.38
N ILE A 124 -18.28 -1.36 8.46
CA ILE A 124 -18.07 -1.20 7.01
C ILE A 124 -18.27 0.27 6.62
N ASN A 125 -17.29 0.83 5.89
CA ASN A 125 -17.28 2.21 5.41
C ASN A 125 -17.23 3.29 6.52
N SER A 126 -16.72 2.95 7.71
CA SER A 126 -16.52 3.93 8.78
C SER A 126 -15.06 4.38 8.87
N LEU A 127 -14.83 5.62 9.29
CA LEU A 127 -13.48 6.11 9.57
C LEU A 127 -13.00 5.72 10.99
N SER A 128 -13.65 4.77 11.67
CA SER A 128 -13.36 4.41 13.05
C SER A 128 -12.63 3.08 13.11
N PHE A 129 -11.51 3.04 13.84
CA PHE A 129 -10.65 1.87 13.95
C PHE A 129 -10.34 1.55 15.43
N THR A 130 -10.46 0.29 15.80
CA THR A 130 -10.13 -0.21 17.14
C THR A 130 -8.80 -0.97 17.12
N LEU A 131 -7.95 -0.70 18.11
CA LEU A 131 -6.70 -1.44 18.30
C LEU A 131 -7.00 -2.90 18.69
N ILE A 132 -6.52 -3.84 17.87
CA ILE A 132 -6.59 -5.27 18.14
C ILE A 132 -5.34 -5.72 18.92
N THR A 133 -4.15 -5.33 18.46
CA THR A 133 -2.88 -5.68 19.13
C THR A 133 -1.75 -4.73 18.74
N GLU A 134 -0.81 -4.51 19.67
CA GLU A 134 0.41 -3.72 19.44
C GLU A 134 1.59 -4.57 18.91
N TYR A 135 1.37 -5.88 18.74
CA TYR A 135 2.42 -6.82 18.32
C TYR A 135 1.82 -7.90 17.41
N PHE A 136 1.37 -7.45 16.25
CA PHE A 136 0.74 -8.29 15.24
C PHE A 136 1.61 -9.49 14.90
N ASN A 137 1.04 -10.69 15.02
CA ASN A 137 1.68 -11.97 14.71
C ASN A 137 3.07 -12.19 15.36
N SER A 138 3.37 -11.47 16.46
CA SER A 138 4.70 -11.39 17.07
C SER A 138 5.84 -11.01 16.11
N ILE A 139 5.53 -10.28 15.03
CA ILE A 139 6.51 -9.85 14.02
C ILE A 139 7.37 -8.72 14.58
N ASP A 140 8.68 -8.94 14.55
CA ASP A 140 9.72 -7.99 14.90
C ASP A 140 10.84 -8.12 13.85
N VAL A 141 10.95 -7.13 12.97
CA VAL A 141 11.97 -7.09 11.92
C VAL A 141 13.24 -6.34 12.34
N GLY A 142 13.38 -6.00 13.63
CA GLY A 142 14.47 -5.16 14.13
C GLY A 142 14.05 -3.70 14.21
N ASP A 143 14.33 -2.91 13.18
CA ASP A 143 14.03 -1.48 13.17
C ASP A 143 13.31 -1.07 11.88
N TYR A 144 12.48 -0.03 11.96
CA TYR A 144 11.78 0.60 10.83
C TYR A 144 10.94 -0.37 9.97
N SER A 145 9.98 -1.05 10.58
CA SER A 145 9.06 -1.92 9.83
C SER A 145 8.22 -1.10 8.83
N ALA A 146 8.18 -1.56 7.59
CA ALA A 146 7.37 -0.98 6.52
C ALA A 146 6.56 -2.09 5.84
N PRO A 147 5.37 -2.45 6.38
CA PRO A 147 4.55 -3.54 5.86
C PRO A 147 3.82 -3.18 4.56
N THR A 148 3.64 -4.16 3.69
CA THR A 148 2.76 -4.12 2.52
C THR A 148 2.16 -5.50 2.28
N PHE A 149 0.94 -5.53 1.73
CA PHE A 149 0.26 -6.76 1.32
C PHE A 149 0.29 -6.94 -0.19
N THR A 150 0.34 -8.18 -0.64
CA THR A 150 0.17 -8.57 -2.04
C THR A 150 -0.20 -10.06 -2.14
N ASP A 151 -0.48 -10.58 -3.32
CA ASP A 151 -0.57 -12.03 -3.59
C ASP A 151 0.54 -12.34 -4.60
N ILE A 152 1.73 -12.66 -4.10
CA ILE A 152 2.95 -12.73 -4.92
C ILE A 152 3.11 -14.06 -5.64
N ASP A 153 2.49 -15.12 -5.12
CA ASP A 153 2.54 -16.46 -5.69
C ASP A 153 1.26 -16.88 -6.44
N GLY A 154 0.21 -16.05 -6.37
CA GLY A 154 -1.03 -16.18 -7.12
C GLY A 154 -1.96 -17.25 -6.56
N ASP A 155 -1.82 -17.61 -5.29
CA ASP A 155 -2.66 -18.62 -4.64
C ASP A 155 -4.01 -18.06 -4.14
N GLY A 156 -4.17 -16.74 -4.18
CA GLY A 156 -5.37 -16.02 -3.76
C GLY A 156 -5.44 -15.72 -2.26
N LEU A 157 -4.36 -15.91 -1.52
CA LEU A 157 -4.18 -15.51 -0.12
C LEU A 157 -3.22 -14.32 -0.03
N LEU A 158 -3.21 -13.66 1.13
CA LEU A 158 -2.37 -12.50 1.33
C LEU A 158 -0.94 -12.90 1.73
N ASP A 159 0.02 -12.25 1.11
CA ASP A 159 1.42 -12.22 1.52
C ASP A 159 1.73 -10.88 2.18
N LEU A 160 2.41 -10.94 3.32
CA LEU A 160 2.90 -9.78 4.05
C LEU A 160 4.40 -9.65 3.81
N LEU A 161 4.78 -8.57 3.13
CA LEU A 161 6.16 -8.18 2.92
C LEU A 161 6.47 -7.00 3.84
N VAL A 162 7.55 -7.10 4.61
CA VAL A 162 7.93 -6.08 5.59
C VAL A 162 9.36 -5.61 5.32
N GLY A 163 9.46 -4.38 4.83
CA GLY A 163 10.74 -3.68 4.76
C GLY A 163 11.29 -3.36 6.15
N GLU A 164 12.60 -3.18 6.25
CA GLU A 164 13.32 -3.00 7.50
C GLU A 164 14.57 -2.11 7.32
N ASN A 165 15.19 -1.75 8.44
CA ASN A 165 16.29 -0.80 8.47
C ASN A 165 17.53 -1.26 7.71
N ASP A 166 17.92 -2.53 7.80
CA ASP A 166 19.14 -3.04 7.18
C ASP A 166 18.95 -3.36 5.68
N GLY A 167 17.85 -2.90 5.09
CA GLY A 167 17.60 -2.95 3.65
C GLY A 167 17.05 -4.29 3.15
N ASN A 168 16.89 -5.30 4.01
CA ASN A 168 16.24 -6.55 3.60
C ASN A 168 14.72 -6.39 3.52
N ILE A 169 14.03 -7.42 3.03
CA ILE A 169 12.58 -7.52 3.05
C ILE A 169 12.23 -8.87 3.68
N ASN A 170 11.44 -8.83 4.74
CA ASN A 170 10.90 -10.02 5.39
C ASN A 170 9.63 -10.45 4.66
N HIS A 171 9.40 -11.75 4.55
CA HIS A 171 8.27 -12.35 3.85
C HIS A 171 7.53 -13.32 4.76
N TYR A 172 6.21 -13.15 4.80
CA TYR A 172 5.29 -14.02 5.52
C TYR A 172 4.08 -14.32 4.63
N GLU A 173 3.57 -15.54 4.67
CA GLU A 173 2.44 -16.01 3.82
C GLU A 173 1.23 -16.31 4.70
N GLN A 174 0.04 -15.93 4.26
CA GLN A 174 -1.21 -16.38 4.85
C GLN A 174 -1.56 -17.77 4.31
N ASN A 175 -1.73 -18.78 5.18
CA ASN A 175 -2.11 -20.13 4.73
C ASN A 175 -3.63 -20.35 4.67
N ILE A 176 -4.39 -19.52 5.39
CA ILE A 176 -5.84 -19.54 5.46
C ILE A 176 -6.32 -18.15 5.88
N VAL A 177 -7.45 -17.72 5.35
CA VAL A 177 -8.07 -16.42 5.65
C VAL A 177 -8.33 -16.25 7.15
N THR A 178 -8.93 -17.27 7.78
CA THR A 178 -9.24 -17.26 9.22
C THR A 178 -8.59 -18.45 9.94
N PRO A 179 -7.76 -18.22 10.97
CA PRO A 179 -7.43 -16.95 11.63
C PRO A 179 -6.46 -16.04 10.84
N THR A 180 -6.40 -14.75 11.18
CA THR A 180 -5.50 -13.70 10.63
C THR A 180 -4.02 -13.92 11.01
N THR A 181 -3.46 -15.06 10.62
CA THR A 181 -2.08 -15.44 10.94
C THR A 181 -1.23 -15.61 9.69
N PHE A 182 0.02 -15.15 9.75
CA PHE A 182 0.99 -15.28 8.68
C PHE A 182 2.16 -16.17 9.12
N ASP A 183 2.57 -17.11 8.28
CA ASP A 183 3.73 -17.96 8.55
C ASP A 183 5.00 -17.29 8.04
N TYR A 184 6.06 -17.31 8.84
CA TYR A 184 7.36 -16.78 8.43
C TYR A 184 8.00 -17.64 7.34
N ILE A 185 8.38 -16.99 6.23
CA ILE A 185 9.05 -17.63 5.10
C ILE A 185 10.54 -17.30 5.09
N THR A 186 10.90 -16.02 5.08
CA THR A 186 12.29 -15.56 5.04
C THR A 186 12.43 -14.12 5.53
N SER A 187 13.63 -13.74 5.97
CA SER A 187 14.02 -12.36 6.32
C SER A 187 14.74 -11.65 5.19
N SER A 188 15.01 -12.35 4.08
CA SER A 188 15.71 -11.81 2.92
C SER A 188 15.02 -12.31 1.65
N PHE A 189 13.85 -11.74 1.37
CA PHE A 189 13.06 -12.02 0.18
C PHE A 189 13.94 -11.82 -1.07
N ASN A 190 14.08 -12.89 -1.86
CA ASN A 190 14.94 -12.95 -3.06
C ASN A 190 16.41 -12.48 -2.87
N GLY A 191 16.92 -12.42 -1.63
CA GLY A 191 18.26 -11.90 -1.35
C GLY A 191 18.40 -10.39 -1.60
N ILE A 192 17.28 -9.66 -1.61
CA ILE A 192 17.25 -8.22 -1.82
C ILE A 192 17.87 -7.50 -0.62
N ASP A 193 18.77 -6.57 -0.92
CA ASP A 193 19.40 -5.63 0.00
C ASP A 193 19.55 -4.29 -0.74
N ILE A 194 18.76 -3.30 -0.31
CA ILE A 194 18.76 -1.93 -0.86
C ILE A 194 19.61 -0.96 -0.03
N GLY A 195 20.40 -1.48 0.92
CA GLY A 195 21.21 -0.69 1.85
C GLY A 195 20.46 -0.36 3.13
N TYR A 196 19.66 0.71 3.15
CA TYR A 196 18.96 1.14 4.36
C TYR A 196 17.50 1.51 4.13
N ARG A 197 16.65 1.08 5.07
CA ARG A 197 15.22 1.43 5.19
C ARG A 197 14.42 1.07 3.94
N SER A 198 14.29 -0.23 3.68
CA SER A 198 13.51 -0.73 2.57
C SER A 198 12.03 -0.41 2.78
N THR A 199 11.34 0.00 1.72
CA THR A 199 9.89 0.22 1.73
C THR A 199 9.32 -0.33 0.43
N PRO A 200 8.92 -1.62 0.42
CA PRO A 200 8.40 -2.27 -0.77
C PRO A 200 6.97 -1.81 -1.10
N THR A 201 6.64 -1.82 -2.39
CA THR A 201 5.28 -1.67 -2.93
C THR A 201 5.20 -2.45 -4.24
N PHE A 202 4.00 -2.90 -4.61
CA PHE A 202 3.77 -3.80 -5.74
C PHE A 202 2.72 -3.23 -6.69
N ALA A 203 2.95 -3.39 -7.99
CA ALA A 203 2.00 -3.07 -9.05
C ALA A 203 2.44 -3.75 -10.35
N ASP A 204 1.50 -4.13 -11.20
CA ASP A 204 1.80 -4.49 -12.59
C ASP A 204 2.07 -3.18 -13.38
N LEU A 205 3.34 -2.87 -13.64
CA LEU A 205 3.75 -1.60 -14.23
C LEU A 205 3.79 -1.64 -15.76
N ASP A 206 3.90 -2.82 -16.36
CA ASP A 206 4.03 -2.99 -17.81
C ASP A 206 2.86 -3.73 -18.49
N ASP A 207 1.83 -4.07 -17.72
CA ASP A 207 0.56 -4.71 -18.14
C ASP A 207 0.80 -6.12 -18.72
N ASP A 208 1.79 -6.84 -18.19
CA ASP A 208 2.11 -8.22 -18.56
C ASP A 208 1.35 -9.27 -17.72
N GLY A 209 0.70 -8.83 -16.64
CA GLY A 209 -0.09 -9.65 -15.72
C GLY A 209 0.70 -10.24 -14.56
N LEU A 210 1.98 -9.90 -14.40
CA LEU A 210 2.82 -10.21 -13.25
C LEU A 210 3.07 -8.93 -12.42
N LEU A 211 3.45 -9.09 -11.15
CA LEU A 211 3.68 -7.96 -10.27
C LEU A 211 5.13 -7.48 -10.38
N ASP A 212 5.33 -6.19 -10.63
CA ASP A 212 6.59 -5.53 -10.33
C ASP A 212 6.64 -5.14 -8.85
N MET A 213 7.86 -5.07 -8.32
CA MET A 213 8.15 -4.53 -7.00
C MET A 213 9.00 -3.27 -7.13
N LEU A 214 8.54 -2.19 -6.50
CA LEU A 214 9.34 -0.99 -6.27
C LEU A 214 9.75 -0.93 -4.80
N VAL A 215 11.02 -0.61 -4.54
CA VAL A 215 11.55 -0.49 -3.18
C VAL A 215 12.21 0.87 -3.02
N GLY A 216 11.61 1.73 -2.19
CA GLY A 216 12.26 2.96 -1.74
C GLY A 216 13.38 2.65 -0.74
N GLU A 217 14.43 3.48 -0.77
CA GLU A 217 15.55 3.42 0.19
C GLU A 217 15.84 4.79 0.82
N GLU A 218 16.61 4.80 1.91
CA GLU A 218 16.98 6.02 2.65
C GLU A 218 17.64 7.11 1.78
N SER A 219 18.45 6.72 0.79
CA SER A 219 19.15 7.67 -0.09
C SER A 219 18.21 8.36 -1.10
N GLY A 220 16.92 8.00 -1.11
CA GLY A 220 15.92 8.54 -2.02
C GLY A 220 15.90 7.86 -3.40
N ASN A 221 16.57 6.73 -3.57
CA ASN A 221 16.43 5.93 -4.78
C ASN A 221 15.12 5.11 -4.72
N ILE A 222 14.63 4.75 -5.89
CA ILE A 222 13.57 3.75 -6.08
C ILE A 222 14.20 2.62 -6.89
N ASN A 223 14.28 1.43 -6.29
CA ASN A 223 14.77 0.22 -6.93
C ASN A 223 13.59 -0.52 -7.56
N HIS A 224 13.73 -0.99 -8.79
CA HIS A 224 12.68 -1.71 -9.53
C HIS A 224 13.11 -3.16 -9.77
N TYR A 225 12.21 -4.09 -9.49
CA TYR A 225 12.35 -5.52 -9.70
C TYR A 225 11.12 -6.02 -10.45
N GLU A 226 11.34 -6.79 -11.51
CA GLU A 226 10.32 -7.37 -12.39
C GLU A 226 10.16 -8.86 -12.02
N GLN A 227 8.92 -9.37 -12.03
CA GLN A 227 8.63 -10.78 -11.83
C GLN A 227 8.68 -11.49 -13.19
N ASP A 228 9.49 -12.55 -13.30
CA ASP A 228 9.73 -13.34 -14.54
C ASP A 228 9.12 -14.75 -14.48
#